data_AF-A0A5J4S5W0-F1
#
_entry.id   AF-A0A5J4S5W0-F1
#
_cell.length_a   1.000
_cell.length_b   1.000
_cell.length_c   1.000
_cell.angle_alpha   90.00
_cell.angle_beta   90.00
_cell.angle_gamma   90.00
#
_symmetry.space_group_name_H-M   'P 1'
#
loop_
_entity.id
_entity.type
_entity.pdbx_description
1 polymer ?
#
loop_
_entity_poly.entity_id
_entity_poly.type
_entity_poly.pdbx_seq_one_letter_code
_entity_poly.pdbx_strand_id
1 'polypeptide(L)'
;MNNEKMDTSAVYTLFEELKESLKQRDEKPVEPAQVDMTAVNTMTERFENLIEEIKKPTKVEHHHVISIGSNKVFFSLIGTCIVILILSFVIYNQRQTISQYEDNDLKYRCIKMQGQATENNIYRLERQFEYRDSITIVRKQVEQYERLMEEQAEKVEQARRNADEAERLQREAESLKGKSGDREKI
;
A
#
# COMPACT_ATOMS: atom_id res chain seq x y z
N MET A 1 5.59 -29.62 32.34
CA MET A 1 5.29 -28.44 33.18
C MET A 1 3.91 -28.67 33.76
N ASN A 2 3.81 -28.76 35.09
CA ASN A 2 2.61 -29.26 35.76
C ASN A 2 1.49 -28.22 35.64
N ASN A 3 0.44 -28.55 34.90
CA ASN A 3 -0.80 -27.80 34.92
C ASN A 3 -1.50 -28.10 36.24
N GLU A 4 -1.19 -27.34 37.29
CA GLU A 4 -2.05 -27.28 38.48
C GLU A 4 -3.37 -26.66 38.04
N LYS A 5 -4.30 -27.54 37.64
CA LYS A 5 -5.71 -27.18 37.56
C LYS A 5 -6.10 -26.70 38.95
N MET A 6 -6.46 -25.43 39.02
CA MET A 6 -7.04 -24.76 40.17
C MET A 6 -7.93 -25.73 40.95
N ASP A 7 -7.65 -25.90 42.24
CA ASP A 7 -8.38 -26.84 43.08
C ASP A 7 -9.76 -26.27 43.40
N THR A 8 -10.67 -26.34 42.42
CA THR A 8 -12.06 -25.88 42.50
C THR A 8 -12.80 -26.55 43.66
N SER A 9 -12.29 -27.70 44.13
CA SER A 9 -12.78 -28.39 45.31
C SER A 9 -12.66 -27.52 46.57
N ALA A 10 -11.55 -26.80 46.76
CA ALA A 10 -11.32 -26.01 47.96
C ALA A 10 -12.31 -24.82 48.07
N VAL A 11 -12.59 -24.15 46.95
CA VAL A 11 -13.57 -23.04 46.89
C VAL A 11 -14.99 -23.56 47.14
N TYR A 12 -15.33 -24.73 46.59
CA TYR A 12 -16.64 -25.34 46.80
C TYR A 12 -16.83 -25.78 48.26
N THR A 13 -15.80 -26.32 48.91
CA THR A 13 -15.84 -26.72 50.32
C THR A 13 -16.13 -25.52 51.24
N LEU A 14 -15.44 -24.39 51.04
CA LEU A 14 -15.69 -23.18 51.85
C LEU A 14 -17.10 -22.61 51.64
N PHE A 15 -17.65 -22.74 50.43
CA PHE A 15 -19.03 -22.31 50.15
C PHE A 15 -20.07 -23.20 50.85
N GLU A 16 -19.88 -24.52 50.84
CA GLU A 16 -20.77 -25.43 51.58
C GLU A 16 -20.61 -25.24 53.10
N GLU A 17 -19.41 -25.01 53.61
CA GLU A 17 -19.15 -24.71 55.03
C GLU A 17 -19.84 -23.40 55.46
N LEU A 18 -19.82 -22.37 54.61
CA LEU A 18 -20.56 -21.12 54.83
C LEU A 18 -22.08 -21.37 54.83
N LYS A 19 -22.58 -22.11 53.85
CA LYS A 19 -24.01 -22.44 53.72
C LYS A 19 -24.50 -23.25 54.92
N GLU A 20 -23.69 -24.15 55.44
CA GLU A 20 -23.98 -24.92 56.65
C GLU A 20 -23.97 -24.04 57.92
N SER A 21 -23.02 -23.10 58.03
CA SER A 21 -22.97 -22.13 59.13
C SER A 21 -24.16 -21.17 59.16
N LEU A 22 -24.69 -20.80 57.98
CA LEU A 22 -25.91 -19.98 57.85
C LEU A 22 -27.17 -20.79 58.16
N LYS A 23 -27.22 -22.05 57.74
CA LYS A 23 -28.35 -22.95 58.01
C LYS A 23 -28.53 -23.23 59.51
N GLN A 24 -27.43 -23.30 60.27
CA GLN A 24 -27.45 -23.38 61.73
C GLN A 24 -28.07 -22.14 62.42
N ARG A 25 -28.10 -20.98 61.75
CA ARG A 25 -28.66 -19.73 62.29
C ARG A 25 -30.19 -19.64 62.16
N ASP A 26 -30.79 -20.32 61.18
CA ASP A 26 -32.23 -20.17 60.87
C ASP A 26 -33.18 -21.07 61.71
N GLU A 27 -32.67 -22.04 62.50
CA GLU A 27 -33.50 -22.98 63.28
C GLU A 27 -33.74 -22.56 64.75
N LYS A 28 -33.40 -21.33 65.18
CA LYS A 28 -33.68 -20.83 66.55
C LYS A 28 -34.27 -19.41 66.55
N PRO A 29 -35.27 -19.11 67.40
CA PRO A 29 -35.93 -17.80 67.39
C PRO A 29 -34.98 -16.67 67.81
N VAL A 30 -35.16 -15.54 67.14
CA VAL A 30 -34.44 -14.26 67.21
C VAL A 30 -34.04 -13.85 68.64
N GLU A 31 -32.73 -13.78 68.86
CA GLU A 31 -32.05 -12.88 69.82
C GLU A 31 -30.82 -12.32 69.08
N PRO A 32 -30.41 -11.04 69.24
CA PRO A 32 -29.34 -10.45 68.44
C PRO A 32 -27.98 -10.96 68.94
N ALA A 33 -27.67 -12.21 68.62
CA ALA A 33 -26.38 -12.80 68.89
C ALA A 33 -25.34 -12.14 67.98
N GLN A 34 -24.42 -11.42 68.60
CA GLN A 34 -23.33 -10.70 67.99
C GLN A 34 -22.69 -11.55 66.89
N VAL A 35 -22.74 -11.04 65.66
CA VAL A 35 -21.93 -11.58 64.57
C VAL A 35 -20.49 -11.52 65.08
N ASP A 36 -19.85 -12.68 65.21
CA ASP A 36 -18.44 -12.76 65.55
C ASP A 36 -17.65 -12.17 64.37
N MET A 37 -17.42 -10.87 64.43
CA MET A 37 -16.75 -10.08 63.39
C MET A 37 -15.33 -10.61 63.14
N THR A 38 -14.73 -11.29 64.12
CA THR A 38 -13.43 -11.94 64.01
C THR A 38 -13.47 -13.13 63.05
N ALA A 39 -14.48 -13.98 63.13
CA ALA A 39 -14.66 -15.11 62.21
C ALA A 39 -15.01 -14.63 60.78
N VAL A 40 -15.85 -13.59 60.67
CA VAL A 40 -16.21 -12.99 59.38
C VAL A 40 -15.00 -12.32 58.72
N ASN A 41 -14.20 -11.55 59.46
CA ASN A 41 -12.98 -10.93 58.93
C ASN A 41 -11.96 -11.98 58.49
N THR A 42 -11.82 -13.08 59.23
CA THR A 42 -10.92 -14.18 58.86
C THR A 42 -11.33 -14.84 57.54
N MET A 43 -12.65 -15.03 57.32
CA MET A 43 -13.15 -15.54 56.04
C MET A 43 -12.97 -14.53 54.90
N THR A 44 -13.22 -13.25 55.15
CA THR A 44 -13.02 -12.18 54.16
C THR A 44 -11.56 -12.07 53.72
N GLU A 45 -10.60 -12.08 54.65
CA GLU A 45 -9.16 -12.05 54.31
C GLU A 45 -8.73 -13.27 53.48
N ARG A 46 -9.29 -14.46 53.76
CA ARG A 46 -9.01 -15.67 52.96
C ARG A 46 -9.56 -15.55 51.54
N PHE A 47 -10.75 -14.97 51.38
CA PHE A 47 -11.31 -14.70 50.05
C PHE A 47 -10.52 -13.63 49.29
N GLU A 48 -10.10 -12.55 49.96
CA GLU A 48 -9.29 -11.50 49.34
C GLU A 48 -7.94 -12.04 48.86
N ASN A 49 -7.27 -12.87 49.66
CA ASN A 49 -6.02 -13.53 49.25
C ASN A 49 -6.19 -14.43 48.02
N LEU A 50 -7.25 -15.23 47.95
CA LEU A 50 -7.54 -16.07 46.78
C LEU A 50 -7.88 -15.21 45.55
N ILE A 51 -8.61 -14.10 45.72
CA ILE A 51 -8.91 -13.17 44.64
C ILE A 51 -7.63 -12.49 44.14
N GLU A 52 -6.72 -12.07 45.02
CA GLU A 52 -5.41 -11.52 44.64
C GLU A 52 -4.55 -12.55 43.90
N GLU A 53 -4.59 -13.81 44.32
CA GLU A 53 -3.88 -14.90 43.66
C GLU A 53 -4.45 -15.20 42.26
N ILE A 54 -5.78 -15.19 42.09
CA ILE A 54 -6.46 -15.35 40.80
C ILE A 54 -6.24 -14.13 39.89
N LYS A 55 -6.14 -12.92 40.46
CA LYS A 55 -5.95 -11.67 39.71
C LYS A 55 -4.53 -11.53 39.15
N LYS A 56 -3.56 -12.34 39.58
CA LYS A 56 -2.24 -12.37 38.95
C LYS A 56 -2.40 -12.81 37.49
N PRO A 57 -2.06 -11.94 36.51
CA PRO A 57 -2.28 -12.26 35.11
C PRO A 57 -1.41 -13.46 34.73
N THR A 58 -2.05 -14.57 34.37
CA THR A 58 -1.36 -15.73 33.81
C THR A 58 -0.77 -15.30 32.46
N LYS A 59 0.56 -15.20 32.38
CA LYS A 59 1.25 -14.88 31.14
C LYS A 59 1.16 -16.07 30.19
N VAL A 60 0.19 -16.05 29.28
CA VAL A 60 0.00 -17.10 28.28
C VAL A 60 0.97 -16.87 27.12
N GLU A 61 2.08 -17.61 27.12
CA GLU A 61 3.03 -17.63 26.01
C GLU A 61 2.52 -18.54 24.89
N HIS A 62 2.30 -17.96 23.71
CA HIS A 62 1.83 -18.68 22.53
C HIS A 62 3.05 -19.08 21.68
N HIS A 63 3.37 -20.38 21.65
CA HIS A 63 4.40 -20.91 20.75
C HIS A 63 3.77 -21.49 19.48
N HIS A 64 4.19 -21.00 18.32
CA HIS A 64 3.91 -21.63 17.04
C HIS A 64 5.02 -22.63 16.70
N VAL A 65 4.71 -23.92 16.74
CA VAL A 65 5.64 -24.99 16.32
C VAL A 65 5.19 -25.52 14.97
N ILE A 66 5.98 -25.25 13.93
CA ILE A 66 5.76 -25.82 12.60
C ILE A 66 6.60 -27.10 12.51
N SER A 67 5.96 -28.25 12.51
CA SER A 67 6.64 -29.54 12.35
C SER A 67 6.64 -29.97 10.87
N ILE A 68 7.81 -29.95 10.24
CA ILE A 68 7.99 -30.46 8.87
C ILE A 68 8.41 -31.94 8.97
N GLY A 69 7.43 -32.83 9.05
CA GLY A 69 7.66 -34.26 9.30
C GLY A 69 8.02 -35.10 8.06
N SER A 70 7.85 -34.56 6.85
CA SER A 70 8.04 -35.32 5.60
C SER A 70 9.21 -34.80 4.78
N ASN A 71 10.18 -35.69 4.51
CA ASN A 71 11.36 -35.40 3.70
C ASN A 71 10.99 -34.86 2.29
N LYS A 72 9.90 -35.39 1.70
CA LYS A 72 9.39 -34.94 0.39
C LYS A 72 8.88 -33.50 0.44
N VAL A 73 8.17 -33.13 1.51
CA VAL A 73 7.65 -31.76 1.70
C VAL A 73 8.79 -30.78 1.93
N PHE A 74 9.82 -31.19 2.68
CA PHE A 74 11.01 -30.37 2.90
C PHE A 74 11.77 -30.07 1.60
N PHE A 75 12.06 -31.08 0.78
CA PHE A 75 12.68 -30.85 -0.53
C PHE A 75 11.79 -30.07 -1.50
N SER A 76 10.48 -30.28 -1.47
CA SER A 76 9.55 -29.48 -2.24
C SER A 76 9.57 -28.01 -1.82
N LEU A 77 9.62 -27.73 -0.51
CA LEU A 77 9.71 -26.37 0.01
C LEU A 77 11.00 -25.69 -0.45
N ILE A 78 12.13 -26.39 -0.33
CA ILE A 78 13.43 -25.91 -0.82
C ILE A 78 13.38 -25.65 -2.32
N GLY A 79 12.81 -26.58 -3.11
CA GLY A 79 12.66 -26.44 -4.55
C GLY A 79 11.85 -25.20 -4.92
N THR A 80 10.72 -24.98 -4.25
CA THR A 80 9.91 -23.76 -4.45
C THR A 80 10.68 -22.49 -4.10
N CYS A 81 11.44 -22.48 -2.99
CA CYS A 81 12.29 -21.35 -2.64
C CYS A 81 13.33 -21.06 -3.73
N ILE A 82 13.99 -22.10 -4.27
CA ILE A 82 14.97 -21.93 -5.35
C ILE A 82 14.31 -21.35 -6.61
N VAL A 83 13.14 -21.85 -7.01
CA VAL A 83 12.41 -21.32 -8.17
C VAL A 83 12.04 -19.85 -7.96
N ILE A 84 11.57 -19.48 -6.77
CA ILE A 84 11.25 -18.08 -6.44
C ILE A 84 12.51 -17.20 -6.56
N LEU A 85 13.67 -17.67 -6.07
CA LEU A 85 14.94 -16.94 -6.18
C LEU A 85 15.37 -16.75 -7.64
N ILE A 86 15.23 -17.79 -8.48
CA ILE A 86 15.53 -17.70 -9.91
C ILE A 86 14.61 -16.69 -10.60
N LEU A 87 13.30 -16.76 -10.35
CA LEU A 87 12.34 -15.80 -10.90
C LEU A 87 12.64 -14.37 -10.45
N SER A 88 12.99 -14.20 -9.17
CA SER A 88 13.37 -12.90 -8.61
C SER A 88 14.61 -12.33 -9.29
N PHE A 89 15.61 -13.17 -9.55
CA PHE A 89 16.82 -12.79 -10.28
C PHE A 89 16.52 -12.39 -11.74
N VAL A 90 15.69 -13.16 -12.44
CA VAL A 90 15.26 -12.82 -13.81
C VAL A 90 14.53 -11.48 -13.85
N ILE A 91 13.57 -11.26 -12.94
CA ILE A 91 12.84 -9.99 -12.83
C ILE A 91 13.78 -8.83 -12.50
N TYR A 92 14.74 -9.05 -11.61
CA TYR A 92 15.73 -8.04 -11.25
C TYR A 92 16.55 -7.58 -12.46
N ASN A 93 17.08 -8.54 -13.23
CA ASN A 93 17.84 -8.23 -14.45
C ASN A 93 16.95 -7.55 -15.50
N GLN A 94 15.71 -8.02 -15.68
CA GLN A 94 14.76 -7.38 -16.59
C GLN A 94 14.47 -5.93 -16.19
N ARG A 95 14.29 -5.63 -14.89
CA ARG A 95 14.10 -4.24 -14.44
C ARG A 95 15.28 -3.35 -14.79
N GLN A 96 16.51 -3.86 -14.68
CA GLN A 96 17.70 -3.12 -15.07
C GLN A 96 17.69 -2.82 -16.58
N THR A 97 17.38 -3.82 -17.41
CA THR A 97 17.30 -3.63 -18.87
C THR A 97 16.16 -2.67 -19.26
N ILE A 98 14.99 -2.77 -18.64
CA ILE A 98 13.85 -1.87 -18.89
C ILE A 98 14.24 -0.42 -18.55
N SER A 99 14.89 -0.20 -17.42
CA SER A 99 15.39 1.14 -17.05
C SER A 99 16.36 1.69 -18.09
N GLN A 100 17.26 0.86 -18.62
CA GLN A 100 18.19 1.28 -19.69
C GLN A 100 17.46 1.65 -20.98
N TYR A 101 16.39 0.94 -21.35
CA TYR A 101 15.59 1.30 -22.53
C TYR A 101 14.85 2.62 -22.34
N GLU A 102 14.28 2.86 -21.16
CA GLU A 102 13.64 4.15 -20.85
C GLU A 102 14.64 5.31 -20.90
N ASP A 103 15.84 5.11 -20.36
CA ASP A 103 16.88 6.12 -20.38
C ASP A 103 17.38 6.40 -21.82
N ASN A 104 17.55 5.35 -22.63
CA ASN A 104 17.96 5.47 -24.02
C ASN A 104 16.90 6.18 -24.89
N ASP A 105 15.62 5.89 -24.68
CA ASP A 105 14.53 6.62 -25.35
C ASP A 105 14.58 8.12 -25.01
N LEU A 106 14.75 8.44 -23.72
CA LEU A 106 14.84 9.83 -23.28
C LEU A 106 16.07 10.54 -23.86
N LYS A 107 17.24 9.86 -23.88
CA LYS A 107 18.46 10.39 -24.54
C LYS A 107 18.21 10.68 -26.02
N TYR A 108 17.54 9.77 -26.74
CA TYR A 108 17.20 9.97 -28.15
C TYR A 108 16.30 11.20 -28.36
N ARG A 109 15.24 11.35 -27.55
CA ARG A 109 14.35 12.51 -27.60
C ARG A 109 15.07 13.82 -27.28
N CYS A 110 16.01 13.81 -26.34
CA CYS A 110 16.87 14.97 -26.07
C CYS A 110 17.73 15.38 -27.26
N ILE A 111 18.36 14.41 -27.93
CA ILE A 111 19.18 14.69 -29.12
C ILE A 111 18.29 15.26 -30.23
N LYS A 112 17.09 14.69 -30.42
CA LYS A 112 16.11 15.20 -31.39
C LYS A 112 15.68 16.63 -31.08
N MET A 113 15.43 16.96 -29.81
CA MET A 113 15.11 18.32 -29.35
C MET A 113 16.25 19.31 -29.60
N GLN A 114 17.50 18.90 -29.34
CA GLN A 114 18.67 19.77 -29.52
C GLN A 114 19.00 20.02 -31.00
N GLY A 115 18.55 19.14 -31.90
CA GLY A 115 18.75 19.26 -33.35
C GLY A 115 20.21 19.04 -33.81
N GLN A 116 21.15 18.77 -32.89
CA GLN A 116 22.56 18.56 -33.19
C GLN A 116 23.18 17.52 -32.24
N ALA A 117 23.82 16.50 -32.82
CA ALA A 117 24.53 15.45 -32.11
C ALA A 117 26.04 15.75 -32.00
N THR A 118 26.39 16.93 -31.47
CA THR A 118 27.79 17.32 -31.27
C THR A 118 28.41 16.54 -30.10
N GLU A 119 29.69 16.19 -30.19
CA GLU A 119 30.40 15.43 -29.15
C GLU A 119 30.26 16.05 -27.75
N ASN A 120 30.39 17.38 -27.63
CA ASN A 120 30.19 18.09 -26.36
C ASN A 120 28.75 17.97 -25.81
N ASN A 121 27.74 17.96 -26.68
CA ASN A 121 26.34 17.81 -26.26
C ASN A 121 26.06 16.40 -25.78
N ILE A 122 26.60 15.38 -26.47
CA ILE A 122 26.51 13.98 -26.07
C ILE A 122 27.22 13.78 -24.73
N TYR A 123 28.42 14.34 -24.55
CA TYR A 123 29.16 14.27 -23.30
C TYR A 123 28.40 14.88 -22.12
N ARG A 124 27.82 16.07 -22.31
CA ARG A 124 26.99 16.73 -21.29
C ARG A 124 25.73 15.94 -20.96
N LEU A 125 25.09 15.34 -21.98
CA LEU A 125 23.91 14.51 -21.80
C LEU A 125 24.27 13.25 -21.01
N GLU A 126 25.37 12.58 -21.30
CA GLU A 126 25.80 11.40 -20.55
C GLU A 126 26.03 11.72 -19.06
N ARG A 127 26.68 12.86 -18.78
CA ARG A 127 26.88 13.34 -17.40
C ARG A 127 25.55 13.62 -16.68
N GLN A 128 24.51 14.06 -17.40
CA GLN A 128 23.17 14.25 -16.81
C GLN A 128 22.47 12.92 -16.49
N PHE A 129 22.79 11.85 -17.20
CA PHE A 129 22.22 10.53 -16.92
C PHE A 129 22.98 9.77 -15.83
N GLU A 130 24.14 10.26 -15.41
CA GLU A 130 24.87 9.75 -14.25
C GLU A 130 24.12 10.01 -12.93
N TYR A 131 23.36 11.11 -12.85
CA TYR A 131 22.59 11.49 -11.65
C TYR A 131 21.08 11.37 -11.89
N ARG A 132 20.39 10.70 -10.95
CA ARG A 132 18.95 10.42 -11.07
C ARG A 132 18.06 11.68 -11.05
N ASP A 133 18.50 12.71 -10.34
CA ASP A 133 17.76 13.98 -10.25
C ASP A 133 17.77 14.73 -11.58
N SER A 134 18.89 14.72 -12.31
CA SER A 134 18.98 15.34 -13.63
C SER A 134 18.13 14.63 -14.67
N ILE A 135 17.98 13.30 -14.61
CA ILE A 135 17.06 12.57 -15.50
C ILE A 135 15.63 13.10 -15.37
N THR A 136 15.18 13.38 -14.14
CA THR A 136 13.84 13.94 -13.89
C THR A 136 13.66 15.33 -14.49
N ILE A 137 14.70 16.17 -14.40
CA ILE A 137 14.71 17.51 -14.99
C ILE A 137 14.68 17.42 -16.52
N VAL A 138 15.53 16.57 -17.08
CA VAL A 138 15.64 16.34 -18.53
C VAL A 138 14.30 15.84 -19.09
N ARG A 139 13.64 14.90 -18.41
CA ARG A 139 12.31 14.42 -18.78
C ARG A 139 11.28 15.55 -18.89
N LYS A 140 11.22 16.42 -17.87
CA LYS A 140 10.32 17.59 -17.89
C LYS A 140 10.64 18.55 -19.02
N GLN A 141 11.92 18.78 -19.33
CA GLN A 141 12.34 19.65 -20.43
C GLN A 141 11.88 19.10 -21.78
N VAL A 142 12.08 17.81 -22.03
CA VAL A 142 11.62 17.15 -23.26
C VAL A 142 10.10 17.21 -23.38
N GLU A 143 9.37 16.91 -22.31
CA GLU A 143 7.89 16.99 -22.29
C GLU A 143 7.35 18.41 -22.54
N GLN A 144 8.06 19.44 -22.09
CA GLN A 144 7.68 20.82 -22.38
C GLN A 144 7.95 21.17 -23.84
N TYR A 145 9.10 20.77 -24.38
CA TYR A 145 9.43 21.01 -25.77
C TYR A 145 8.45 20.33 -26.73
N GLU A 146 8.10 19.07 -26.49
CA GLU A 146 7.17 18.33 -27.33
C GLU A 146 5.77 18.95 -27.33
N ARG A 147 5.28 19.38 -26.17
CA ARG A 147 4.01 20.13 -26.09
C ARG A 147 4.04 21.42 -26.90
N LEU A 148 5.13 22.19 -26.78
CA LEU A 148 5.28 23.42 -27.56
C LEU A 148 5.34 23.14 -29.07
N MET A 149 6.00 22.05 -29.47
CA MET A 149 6.02 21.63 -30.87
C MET A 149 4.64 21.23 -31.38
N GLU A 150 3.88 20.48 -30.59
CA GLU A 150 2.53 20.06 -30.93
C GLU A 150 1.58 21.26 -31.08
N GLU A 151 1.61 22.20 -30.13
CA GLU A 151 0.83 23.44 -30.21
C GLU A 151 1.19 24.28 -31.43
N GLN A 152 2.48 24.35 -31.79
CA GLN A 152 2.91 25.05 -33.00
C GLN A 152 2.43 24.34 -34.26
N ALA A 153 2.53 23.01 -34.32
CA ALA A 153 2.04 22.22 -35.45
C ALA A 153 0.53 22.39 -35.64
N GLU A 154 -0.25 22.40 -34.56
CA GLU A 154 -1.69 22.64 -34.59
C GLU A 154 -2.02 24.04 -35.14
N LYS A 155 -1.32 25.07 -34.67
CA LYS A 155 -1.49 26.45 -35.16
C LYS A 155 -1.16 26.59 -36.65
N VAL A 156 -0.09 25.94 -37.10
CA VAL A 156 0.30 25.93 -38.52
C VAL A 156 -0.78 25.24 -39.36
N GLU A 157 -1.27 24.08 -38.93
CA GLU A 157 -2.32 23.36 -39.65
C GLU A 157 -3.64 24.14 -39.66
N GLN A 158 -3.99 24.82 -38.56
CA GLN A 158 -5.15 25.70 -38.51
C GLN A 158 -5.00 26.89 -39.47
N ALA A 159 -3.83 27.52 -39.52
CA ALA A 159 -3.55 28.59 -40.47
C ALA A 159 -3.66 28.10 -41.92
N ARG A 160 -3.19 26.88 -42.21
CA ARG A 160 -3.31 26.24 -43.53
C ARG A 160 -4.78 26.03 -43.92
N ARG A 161 -5.60 25.47 -43.02
CA ARG A 161 -7.05 25.28 -43.28
C ARG A 161 -7.78 26.60 -43.53
N ASN A 162 -7.46 27.63 -42.74
CA ASN A 162 -8.07 28.95 -42.91
C ASN A 162 -7.67 29.61 -44.24
N ALA A 163 -6.41 29.44 -44.68
CA ALA A 163 -5.94 29.92 -45.97
C ALA A 163 -6.64 29.20 -47.14
N ASP A 164 -6.76 27.87 -47.07
CA ASP A 164 -7.48 27.05 -48.06
C ASP A 164 -8.96 27.49 -48.18
N GLU A 165 -9.61 27.79 -47.05
CA GLU A 165 -10.99 28.28 -47.03
C GLU A 165 -11.14 29.70 -47.58
N ALA A 166 -10.22 30.61 -47.23
CA ALA A 166 -10.21 31.97 -47.77
C ALA A 166 -10.02 31.97 -49.29
N GLU A 167 -9.13 31.12 -49.81
CA GLU A 167 -8.91 30.97 -51.25
C GLU A 167 -10.16 30.43 -51.95
N ARG A 168 -10.85 29.44 -51.36
CA ARG A 168 -12.13 28.92 -51.89
C ARG A 168 -13.19 30.01 -51.95
N LEU A 169 -13.38 30.76 -50.87
CA LEU A 169 -14.34 31.88 -50.83
C LEU A 169 -14.00 32.98 -51.84
N GLN A 170 -12.72 33.28 -52.04
CA GLN A 170 -12.28 34.23 -53.06
C GLN A 170 -12.66 33.76 -54.47
N ARG A 171 -12.38 32.49 -54.81
CA ARG A 171 -12.75 31.92 -56.12
C ARG A 171 -14.26 31.93 -56.34
N GLU A 172 -15.04 31.63 -55.30
CA GLU A 172 -16.51 31.69 -55.37
C GLU A 172 -17.00 33.13 -55.64
N ALA A 173 -16.47 34.12 -54.93
CA ALA A 173 -16.81 35.53 -55.13
C ALA A 173 -16.45 36.03 -56.54
N GLU A 174 -15.28 35.66 -57.06
CA GLU A 174 -14.87 35.98 -58.43
C GLU A 174 -15.80 35.35 -59.47
N SER A 175 -16.22 34.09 -59.25
CA SER A 175 -17.17 33.39 -60.15
C SER A 175 -18.56 34.03 -60.17
N LEU A 176 -19.04 34.54 -59.02
CA LEU A 176 -20.32 35.22 -58.91
C LEU A 176 -20.28 36.59 -59.59
N LYS A 177 -19.19 37.35 -59.41
CA LYS A 177 -18.98 38.65 -60.07
C LYS A 177 -18.93 38.53 -61.60
N GLY A 178 -18.30 37.48 -62.12
CA GLY A 178 -18.31 37.18 -63.55
C GLY A 178 -19.72 36.93 -64.09
N LYS A 179 -20.53 36.12 -63.38
CA LYS A 179 -21.92 35.81 -63.78
C LYS A 179 -22.91 36.97 -63.66
N SER A 180 -22.65 37.96 -62.81
CA SER A 180 -23.50 39.16 -62.71
C SER A 180 -23.20 40.16 -63.83
N GLY A 181 -21.93 40.31 -64.22
CA GLY A 181 -21.52 41.23 -65.30
C GLY A 181 -22.01 40.82 -66.69
N ASP A 182 -22.15 39.52 -66.97
CA ASP A 182 -22.70 39.02 -68.23
C ASP A 182 -24.23 39.17 -68.33
N ARG A 183 -24.93 39.26 -67.19
CA ARG A 183 -26.39 39.48 -67.16
C ARG A 183 -26.80 40.94 -67.40
N GLU A 184 -25.88 41.88 -67.32
CA GLU A 184 -26.13 43.32 -67.52
C GLU A 184 -25.84 43.77 -68.96
N LYS A 185 -25.35 42.86 -69.82
CA LYS A 185 -25.02 43.12 -71.24
C LYS A 185 -26.01 42.52 -72.26
N ILE A 186 -27.14 42.01 -71.81
CA ILE A 186 -28.26 41.52 -72.64
C ILE A 186 -29.43 42.48 -72.47
#